data_AF-A0A2U8E3X4-F1
#
_entry.id   AF-A0A2U8E3X4-F1
#
_cell.length_a   1.000
_cell.length_b   1.000
_cell.length_c   1.000
_cell.angle_alpha   90.00
_cell.angle_beta   90.00
_cell.angle_gamma   90.00
#
_symmetry.space_group_name_H-M   'P 1'
#
loop_
_entity.id
_entity.type
_entity.pdbx_description
1 polymer ?
#
loop_
_entity_poly.entity_id
_entity_poly.type
_entity_poly.pdbx_seq_one_letter_code
_entity_poly.pdbx_strand_id
1 'polypeptide(L)'
;MSDTLRITDTNSANDSKGRALGFEGNDFLYVVIGIVAAIGLFLVLYAMLGVGPLTALVFTVPVCIGPFLWVVLFRRNKPEGYAGDFFDELLNREGWSYAPHSQPSPSPFNSVHENRRA
;
A
#
# COMPACT_ATOMS: atom_id res chain seq x y z
N MET A 1 -26.16 7.64 -39.81
CA MET A 1 -24.80 7.47 -39.25
C MET A 1 -24.91 6.42 -38.18
N SER A 2 -24.40 5.22 -38.47
CA SER A 2 -24.41 4.08 -37.55
C SER A 2 -23.25 4.22 -36.58
N ASP A 3 -23.54 4.35 -35.28
CA ASP A 3 -22.55 4.30 -34.21
C ASP A 3 -21.94 2.88 -34.15
N THR A 4 -20.85 2.65 -34.87
CA THR A 4 -20.08 1.42 -34.76
C THR A 4 -19.20 1.50 -33.51
N LEU A 5 -19.53 0.68 -32.51
CA LEU A 5 -18.75 0.55 -31.28
C LEU A 5 -17.31 0.13 -31.64
N ARG A 6 -16.31 0.96 -31.28
CA ARG A 6 -14.89 0.60 -31.44
C ARG A 6 -14.54 -0.47 -30.40
N ILE A 7 -14.57 -1.73 -30.80
CA ILE A 7 -14.02 -2.84 -30.03
C ILE A 7 -12.51 -2.71 -30.07
N THR A 8 -11.89 -2.40 -28.92
CA THR A 8 -10.44 -2.45 -28.74
C THR A 8 -10.16 -3.68 -27.91
N ASP A 9 -9.37 -4.62 -28.44
CA ASP A 9 -8.84 -5.72 -27.65
C ASP A 9 -8.04 -5.12 -26.51
N THR A 10 -8.55 -5.25 -25.29
CA THR A 10 -7.79 -4.81 -24.13
C THR A 10 -6.62 -5.77 -24.00
N ASN A 11 -5.43 -5.22 -23.75
CA ASN A 11 -4.24 -6.01 -23.46
C ASN A 11 -4.39 -6.63 -22.06
N SER A 12 -5.29 -7.60 -21.92
CA SER A 12 -5.44 -8.44 -20.73
C SER A 12 -4.32 -9.48 -20.64
N ALA A 13 -3.14 -9.18 -21.21
CA ALA A 13 -2.01 -10.08 -21.14
C ALA A 13 -1.45 -10.04 -19.71
N ASN A 14 -2.02 -10.92 -18.90
CA ASN A 14 -1.36 -11.54 -17.76
C ASN A 14 -0.73 -10.56 -16.76
N ASP A 15 -1.57 -9.76 -16.09
CA ASP A 15 -1.18 -9.02 -14.88
C ASP A 15 -1.09 -9.95 -13.65
N SER A 16 -0.62 -11.18 -13.85
CA SER A 16 -0.36 -12.10 -12.75
C SER A 16 0.99 -11.72 -12.16
N LYS A 17 0.95 -10.94 -11.08
CA LYS A 17 2.13 -10.76 -10.23
C LYS A 17 2.53 -12.13 -9.70
N GLY A 18 3.73 -12.58 -10.04
CA GLY A 18 4.24 -13.89 -9.63
C GLY A 18 4.05 -14.11 -8.13
N ARG A 19 3.71 -15.34 -7.75
CA ARG A 19 3.48 -15.71 -6.34
C ARG A 19 4.75 -16.33 -5.77
N ALA A 20 5.30 -15.75 -4.70
CA ALA A 20 6.47 -16.28 -4.00
C ALA A 20 6.08 -16.71 -2.59
N LEU A 21 6.38 -17.96 -2.20
CA LEU A 21 6.14 -18.49 -0.84
C LEU A 21 4.70 -18.34 -0.32
N GLY A 22 3.71 -18.29 -1.22
CA GLY A 22 2.31 -18.09 -0.87
C GLY A 22 1.88 -16.62 -0.74
N PHE A 23 2.82 -15.69 -0.86
CA PHE A 23 2.59 -14.24 -0.97
C PHE A 23 2.46 -13.82 -2.42
N GLU A 24 1.50 -12.95 -2.71
CA GLU A 24 1.19 -12.49 -4.05
C GLU A 24 2.03 -11.24 -4.38
N GLY A 25 2.70 -11.27 -5.54
CA GLY A 25 3.56 -10.19 -5.99
C GLY A 25 4.62 -9.77 -4.97
N ASN A 26 4.54 -8.52 -4.54
CA ASN A 26 5.57 -7.86 -3.72
C ASN A 26 5.35 -7.97 -2.21
N ASP A 27 4.29 -8.66 -1.78
CA ASP A 27 3.90 -8.72 -0.36
C ASP A 27 4.99 -9.35 0.54
N PHE A 28 5.84 -10.22 0.00
CA PHE A 28 6.95 -10.82 0.74
C PHE A 28 8.02 -9.79 1.14
N LEU A 29 8.15 -8.66 0.43
CA LEU A 29 9.14 -7.63 0.77
C LEU A 29 8.89 -7.00 2.14
N TYR A 30 7.63 -6.86 2.56
CA TYR A 30 7.31 -6.34 3.90
C TYR A 30 7.89 -7.23 5.00
N VAL A 31 7.86 -8.55 4.81
CA VAL A 31 8.42 -9.53 5.74
C VAL A 31 9.94 -9.47 5.74
N VAL A 32 10.57 -9.41 4.55
CA VAL A 32 12.03 -9.31 4.42
C VAL A 32 12.55 -8.03 5.07
N ILE A 33 11.90 -6.88 4.82
CA ILE A 33 12.25 -5.60 5.45
C ILE A 33 12.13 -5.70 6.97
N GLY A 34 11.06 -6.32 7.49
CA GLY A 34 10.88 -6.54 8.93
C GLY A 34 12.00 -7.35 9.57
N ILE A 35 12.42 -8.45 8.93
CA ILE A 35 13.53 -9.29 9.41
C ILE A 35 14.85 -8.51 9.42
N VAL A 36 15.16 -7.83 8.32
CA VAL A 36 16.41 -7.04 8.21
C VAL A 36 16.43 -5.91 9.24
N ALA A 37 15.31 -5.21 9.42
CA ALA A 37 15.17 -4.16 10.42
C ALA A 37 15.33 -4.70 11.86
N ALA A 38 14.75 -5.86 12.16
CA ALA A 38 14.87 -6.49 13.48
C ALA A 38 16.31 -6.92 13.80
N ILE A 39 17.04 -7.47 12.81
CA ILE A 39 18.46 -7.80 12.95
C ILE A 39 19.27 -6.53 13.23
N GLY A 40 19.07 -5.48 12.43
CA GLY A 40 19.74 -4.20 12.62
C GLY A 40 19.48 -3.60 14.01
N LEU A 41 18.22 -3.57 14.44
CA LEU A 41 17.84 -3.07 15.76
C LEU A 41 18.45 -3.91 16.89
N PHE A 42 18.50 -5.25 16.75
CA PHE A 42 19.10 -6.12 17.75
C PHE A 42 20.60 -5.84 17.90
N LEU A 43 21.31 -5.70 16.79
CA LEU A 43 22.74 -5.38 16.80
C LEU A 43 23.00 -4.00 17.42
N VAL A 44 22.18 -3.00 17.13
CA VAL A 44 22.30 -1.67 17.77
C VAL A 44 22.09 -1.79 19.28
N LEU A 45 21.02 -2.43 19.73
CA LEU A 45 20.71 -2.56 21.16
C LEU A 45 21.77 -3.39 21.90
N TYR A 46 22.11 -4.56 21.39
CA TYR A 46 23.01 -5.49 22.05
C TYR A 46 24.49 -5.10 21.88
N ALA A 47 24.95 -4.90 20.64
CA ALA A 47 26.37 -4.74 20.36
C ALA A 47 26.87 -3.30 20.55
N MET A 48 26.03 -2.29 20.29
CA MET A 48 26.45 -0.89 20.45
C MET A 48 26.05 -0.30 21.81
N LEU A 49 24.84 -0.60 22.29
CA LEU A 49 24.30 -0.02 23.52
C LEU A 49 24.48 -0.92 24.76
N GLY A 50 24.97 -2.15 24.59
CA GLY A 50 25.22 -3.09 25.69
C GLY A 50 23.95 -3.55 26.41
N VAL A 51 22.78 -3.45 25.78
CA VAL A 51 21.51 -3.91 26.34
C VAL A 51 21.56 -5.43 26.47
N GLY A 52 21.08 -5.96 27.59
CA GLY A 52 21.02 -7.41 27.81
C GLY A 52 20.25 -8.13 26.69
N PRO A 53 20.67 -9.34 26.29
CA PRO A 53 20.15 -10.00 25.09
C PRO A 53 18.64 -10.26 25.15
N LEU A 54 18.10 -10.62 26.32
CA LEU A 54 16.66 -10.81 26.50
C LEU A 54 15.89 -9.50 26.30
N THR A 55 16.37 -8.41 26.88
CA THR A 55 15.74 -7.08 26.73
C THR A 55 15.81 -6.63 25.27
N ALA A 56 16.94 -6.83 24.58
CA ALA A 56 17.06 -6.52 23.17
C ALA A 56 16.06 -7.34 22.31
N LEU A 57 15.88 -8.64 22.61
CA LEU A 57 14.89 -9.48 21.93
C LEU A 57 13.45 -9.00 22.13
N VAL A 58 13.09 -8.55 23.33
CA VAL A 58 11.73 -8.04 23.61
C VAL A 58 11.37 -6.87 22.67
N PHE A 59 12.34 -6.02 22.32
CA PHE A 59 12.11 -4.91 21.39
C PHE A 59 12.19 -5.31 19.92
N THR A 60 13.01 -6.30 19.56
CA THR A 60 13.25 -6.66 18.16
C THR A 60 12.28 -7.69 17.61
N VAL A 61 11.77 -8.59 18.46
CA VAL A 61 10.80 -9.62 18.07
C VAL A 61 9.51 -9.00 17.49
N PRO A 62 8.90 -7.95 18.08
CA PRO A 62 7.75 -7.28 17.49
C PRO A 62 8.04 -6.69 16.10
N VAL A 63 9.25 -6.16 15.87
CA VAL A 63 9.66 -5.63 14.57
C VAL A 63 9.80 -6.74 13.52
N CYS A 64 10.25 -7.93 13.95
CA CYS A 64 10.37 -9.09 13.09
C CYS A 64 9.00 -9.70 12.73
N ILE A 65 8.16 -9.95 13.75
CA ILE A 65 6.90 -10.69 13.62
C ILE A 65 5.75 -9.77 13.16
N GLY A 66 5.78 -8.49 13.53
CA GLY A 66 4.71 -7.53 13.24
C GLY A 66 4.35 -7.44 11.76
N PRO A 67 5.30 -7.20 10.84
CA PRO A 67 5.03 -7.17 9.40
C PRO A 67 4.47 -8.49 8.88
N PHE A 68 4.98 -9.64 9.37
CA PHE A 68 4.45 -10.95 9.00
C PHE A 68 2.98 -11.11 9.42
N LEU A 69 2.64 -10.79 10.67
CA LEU A 69 1.26 -10.84 11.15
C LEU A 69 0.37 -9.88 10.39
N TRP A 70 0.84 -8.67 10.11
CA TRP A 70 0.09 -7.70 9.33
C TRP A 70 -0.20 -8.23 7.92
N VAL A 71 0.79 -8.84 7.26
CA VAL A 71 0.58 -9.41 5.92
C VAL A 71 -0.46 -10.52 5.95
N VAL A 72 -0.33 -11.47 6.88
CA VAL A 72 -1.21 -12.65 6.97
C VAL A 72 -2.65 -12.27 7.37
N LEU A 73 -2.81 -11.33 8.31
CA LEU A 73 -4.11 -10.99 8.89
C LEU A 73 -4.85 -9.90 8.13
N PHE A 74 -4.13 -8.89 7.60
CA PHE A 74 -4.76 -7.66 7.07
C PHE A 74 -4.48 -7.43 5.58
N ARG A 75 -3.31 -7.81 5.08
CA ARG A 75 -2.92 -7.57 3.67
C ARG A 75 -3.41 -8.65 2.71
N ARG A 76 -3.56 -9.88 3.16
CA ARG A 76 -3.90 -11.01 2.29
C ARG A 76 -5.24 -10.80 1.57
N ASN A 77 -5.26 -11.09 0.27
CA ASN A 77 -6.43 -10.90 -0.63
C ASN A 77 -6.89 -9.44 -0.77
N LYS A 78 -6.03 -8.45 -0.44
CA LYS A 78 -6.33 -7.03 -0.67
C LYS A 78 -5.81 -6.59 -2.04
N PRO A 79 -6.50 -5.65 -2.71
CA PRO A 79 -6.08 -5.16 -4.02
C PRO A 79 -4.71 -4.47 -3.95
N GLU A 80 -4.13 -4.25 -5.12
CA GLU A 80 -2.92 -3.43 -5.26
C GLU A 80 -3.20 -2.01 -4.79
N GLY A 81 -2.26 -1.40 -4.07
CA GLY A 81 -2.43 -0.06 -3.48
C GLY A 81 -2.89 -0.06 -2.01
N TYR A 82 -3.57 -1.10 -1.53
CA TYR A 82 -4.05 -1.16 -0.13
C TYR A 82 -2.97 -0.88 0.91
N ALA A 83 -1.75 -1.39 0.70
CA ALA A 83 -0.65 -1.14 1.62
C ALA A 83 -0.25 0.35 1.65
N GLY A 84 -0.20 0.98 0.47
CA GLY A 84 0.05 2.41 0.34
C GLY A 84 -0.99 3.22 1.08
N ASP A 85 -2.27 2.98 0.79
CA ASP A 85 -3.40 3.66 1.44
C ASP A 85 -3.38 3.47 2.96
N PHE A 86 -3.09 2.24 3.43
CA PHE A 86 -2.98 1.95 4.86
C PHE A 86 -1.86 2.74 5.54
N PHE A 87 -0.66 2.80 4.92
CA PHE A 87 0.45 3.56 5.48
C PHE A 87 0.24 5.06 5.36
N ASP A 88 -0.39 5.53 4.28
CA ASP A 88 -0.76 6.93 4.08
C ASP A 88 -1.71 7.38 5.20
N GLU A 89 -2.77 6.60 5.45
CA GLU A 89 -3.70 6.86 6.56
C GLU A 89 -3.00 6.77 7.93
N LEU A 90 -2.15 5.78 8.15
CA LEU A 90 -1.45 5.57 9.42
C LEU A 90 -0.46 6.71 9.75
N LEU A 91 0.27 7.20 8.74
CA LEU A 91 1.33 8.19 8.91
C LEU A 91 0.81 9.64 8.82
N ASN A 92 -0.04 9.92 7.83
CA ASN A 92 -0.51 11.28 7.58
C ASN A 92 -1.77 11.61 8.39
N ARG A 93 -2.52 10.60 8.86
CA ARG A 93 -3.79 10.77 9.61
C ARG A 93 -4.82 11.65 8.90
N GLU A 94 -4.62 11.86 7.60
CA GLU A 94 -5.58 12.44 6.69
C GLU A 94 -6.63 11.35 6.49
N GLY A 95 -7.64 11.30 7.35
CA GLY A 95 -8.73 10.35 7.19
C GLY A 95 -9.51 10.60 5.90
N TRP A 96 -10.78 10.16 5.87
CA TRP A 96 -11.74 10.53 4.82
C TRP A 96 -12.15 12.02 4.87
N SER A 97 -11.22 12.93 5.11
CA SER A 97 -11.47 14.36 4.99
C SER A 97 -11.69 14.69 3.52
N TYR A 98 -12.79 15.39 3.26
CA TYR A 98 -13.02 16.08 1.99
C TYR A 98 -11.71 16.80 1.61
N ALA A 99 -11.13 16.44 0.47
CA ALA A 99 -9.93 17.08 -0.08
C ALA A 99 -10.36 18.08 -1.16
N PRO A 100 -10.94 19.25 -0.80
CA PRO A 100 -11.47 20.21 -1.77
C PRO A 100 -10.38 20.73 -2.72
N HIS A 101 -9.11 20.65 -2.34
CA HIS A 101 -7.97 21.09 -3.16
C HIS A 101 -7.50 20.05 -4.19
N SER A 102 -7.90 18.78 -4.05
CA SER A 102 -7.52 17.68 -4.95
C SER A 102 -8.59 17.41 -6.01
N GLN A 103 -9.79 17.96 -5.84
CA GLN A 103 -10.83 17.87 -6.85
C GLN A 103 -10.57 18.92 -7.93
N PRO A 104 -10.47 18.52 -9.22
CA PRO A 104 -10.40 19.50 -10.30
C PRO A 104 -11.66 20.37 -10.24
N SER A 105 -11.47 21.70 -10.20
CA SER A 105 -12.59 22.64 -10.32
C SER A 105 -13.40 22.28 -11.56
N PRO A 106 -14.74 22.16 -11.46
CA PRO A 106 -15.56 21.92 -12.64
C PRO A 106 -15.20 22.96 -13.69
N SER A 107 -14.75 22.50 -14.86
CA SER A 107 -14.35 23.40 -15.93
C SER A 107 -15.57 24.25 -16.33
N PRO A 108 -15.43 25.57 -16.44
CA PRO A 108 -16.55 26.44 -16.84
C PRO A 108 -17.05 26.16 -18.27
N PHE A 109 -16.38 25.26 -19.00
CA PHE A 109 -16.73 24.89 -20.36
C PHE A 109 -17.99 24.01 -20.45
N ASN A 110 -18.27 23.19 -19.42
CA ASN A 110 -19.43 22.29 -19.45
C ASN A 110 -20.77 22.98 -19.13
N SER A 111 -20.76 24.11 -18.41
CA SER A 111 -22.00 24.83 -18.06
C SER A 111 -22.60 25.64 -19.22
N VAL A 112 -21.80 25.98 -20.24
CA VAL A 112 -22.25 26.75 -21.41
C VAL A 112 -23.10 25.91 -22.36
N HIS A 113 -22.87 24.61 -22.44
CA HIS A 113 -23.63 23.72 -23.32
C HIS A 113 -24.95 23.23 -22.72
N GLU A 114 -25.05 23.18 -21.39
CA GLU A 114 -26.27 22.79 -20.69
C GLU A 114 -27.34 23.89 -20.76
N ASN A 115 -26.93 25.16 -20.66
CA ASN A 115 -27.86 26.31 -20.68
C ASN A 115 -28.38 26.69 -22.08
N ARG A 116 -27.94 25.99 -23.14
CA ARG A 116 -28.46 26.17 -24.51
C ARG A 116 -29.53 25.14 -24.91
N ARG A 117 -29.90 24.24 -24.00
CA ARG A 117 -30.92 23.20 -24.23
C ARG A 117 -32.18 23.36 -23.38
N ALA A 118 -32.32 24.48 -22.66
CA ALA A 118 -33.53 24.89 -21.95
C ALA A 118 -34.32 25.92 -22.77
#